data_AF-A0A3M1NSS8-F1
#
_entry.id   AF-A0A3M1NSS8-F1
#
_cell.length_a   1.000
_cell.length_b   1.000
_cell.length_c   1.000
_cell.angle_alpha   90.00
_cell.angle_beta   90.00
_cell.angle_gamma   90.00
#
_symmetry.space_group_name_H-M   'P 1'
#
loop_
_entity.id
_entity.type
_entity.pdbx_description
1 polymer ?
#
loop_
_entity_poly.entity_id
_entity_poly.type
_entity_poly.pdbx_seq_one_letter_code
_entity_poly.pdbx_strand_id
1 'polypeptide(L)'
;MKYETFIALRYFRAKRRTGFISIITYVSVIGVVIGVAALDIVLSAFNGFESEVRNRLISADAHIHVRKFYNHAIENYEPLIDSIRTVPHVVGVTPVISKESVLRAENSNQPVAVRAYDPKTAAEVSEVPNSIVAGEFNLGMQEYEGRQLPGIVLGRYLAESLFIFQPGERVVM
;
A
#
# COMPACT_ATOMS: atom_id res chain seq x y z
N MET A 1 -33.81 37.24 6.25
CA MET A 1 -34.06 35.95 6.95
C MET A 1 -35.54 35.65 6.86
N LYS A 2 -35.94 34.43 6.44
CA LYS A 2 -37.36 34.07 6.35
C LYS A 2 -37.98 34.08 7.76
N TYR A 3 -39.17 34.65 7.90
CA TYR A 3 -39.88 34.80 9.18
C TYR A 3 -39.98 33.48 9.97
N GLU A 4 -40.09 32.36 9.26
CA GLU A 4 -40.10 30.99 9.79
C GLU A 4 -38.84 30.67 10.63
N THR A 5 -37.64 31.00 10.11
CA THR A 5 -36.37 30.75 10.82
C THR A 5 -36.21 31.62 12.06
N PHE A 6 -36.71 32.87 12.03
CA PHE A 6 -36.70 33.75 13.19
C PHE A 6 -37.59 33.21 14.32
N ILE A 7 -38.78 32.70 13.98
CA ILE A 7 -39.68 32.06 14.94
C ILE A 7 -39.04 30.78 15.50
N ALA A 8 -38.53 29.91 14.63
CA ALA A 8 -37.92 28.64 15.03
C ALA A 8 -36.75 28.83 16.01
N LEU A 9 -35.82 29.74 15.70
CA LEU A 9 -34.65 30.01 16.55
C LEU A 9 -35.05 30.67 17.89
N ARG A 10 -36.06 31.55 17.88
CA ARG A 10 -36.61 32.16 19.11
C ARG A 10 -37.24 31.10 20.00
N TYR A 11 -37.97 30.13 19.44
CA TYR A 11 -38.55 29.02 20.19
C TYR A 11 -37.50 28.05 20.73
N PHE A 12 -36.43 27.80 19.98
CA PHE A 12 -35.31 26.94 20.39
C PHE A 12 -34.47 27.57 21.50
N ARG A 13 -34.27 28.89 21.46
CA ARG A 13 -33.42 29.64 22.40
C ARG A 13 -34.19 30.22 23.60
N ALA A 14 -35.52 30.15 23.59
CA ALA A 14 -36.35 30.68 24.67
C ALA A 14 -36.18 29.86 25.96
N LYS A 15 -35.62 30.51 27.00
CA LYS A 15 -35.52 30.00 28.36
C LYS A 15 -36.93 29.93 28.98
N ARG A 16 -37.67 28.84 28.76
CA ARG A 16 -39.03 28.67 29.31
C ARG A 16 -38.95 28.58 30.84
N ARG A 17 -39.89 29.23 31.54
CA ARG A 17 -39.96 29.28 33.02
C ARG A 17 -40.06 27.90 33.70
N THR A 18 -40.33 26.83 32.96
CA THR A 18 -40.33 25.44 33.43
C THR A 18 -39.05 24.72 32.98
N GLY A 19 -38.12 24.47 33.91
CA GLY A 19 -36.82 23.83 33.63
C GLY A 19 -36.92 22.47 32.94
N PHE A 20 -37.98 21.71 33.18
CA PHE A 20 -38.23 20.39 32.57
C PHE A 20 -38.24 20.40 31.03
N ILE A 21 -38.86 21.42 30.40
CA ILE A 21 -38.95 21.47 28.94
C ILE A 21 -37.56 21.73 28.33
N SER A 22 -36.75 22.56 28.99
CA SER A 22 -35.39 22.85 28.51
C SER A 22 -34.47 21.62 28.56
N ILE A 23 -34.61 20.77 29.58
CA ILE A 23 -33.81 19.54 29.72
C ILE A 23 -34.09 18.57 28.58
N ILE A 24 -35.37 18.37 28.24
CA ILE A 24 -35.77 17.46 27.14
C ILE A 24 -35.12 17.92 25.82
N THR A 25 -35.16 19.21 25.51
CA THR A 25 -34.54 19.74 24.29
C THR A 25 -33.03 19.48 24.25
N TYR A 26 -32.31 19.67 25.36
CA TYR A 26 -30.88 19.37 25.40
C TYR A 26 -30.59 17.88 25.21
N VAL A 27 -31.32 17.00 25.88
CA VAL A 27 -31.15 15.54 25.76
C VAL A 27 -31.44 15.09 24.32
N SER A 28 -32.49 15.60 23.69
CA SER A 28 -32.81 15.28 22.29
C SER A 28 -31.72 15.73 21.33
N VAL A 29 -31.19 16.95 21.49
CA VAL A 29 -30.11 17.46 20.62
C VAL A 29 -28.83 16.64 20.82
N ILE A 30 -28.44 16.37 22.06
CA ILE A 30 -27.25 15.55 22.36
C ILE A 30 -27.42 14.14 21.80
N GLY A 31 -28.60 13.53 21.92
CA GLY A 31 -28.88 12.20 21.37
C GLY A 31 -28.71 12.14 19.85
N VAL A 32 -29.24 13.14 19.13
CA VAL A 32 -29.07 13.23 17.67
C VAL A 32 -27.61 13.47 17.30
N VAL A 33 -26.92 14.37 18.01
CA VAL A 33 -25.49 14.65 17.76
C VAL A 33 -24.65 13.40 17.96
N ILE A 34 -24.86 12.65 19.05
CA ILE A 34 -24.12 11.40 19.31
C ILE A 34 -24.46 10.35 18.24
N GLY A 35 -25.74 10.20 17.87
CA GLY A 35 -26.16 9.22 16.87
C GLY A 35 -25.56 9.48 15.50
N VAL A 36 -25.60 10.74 15.03
CA VAL A 36 -25.02 11.13 13.74
C VAL A 36 -23.50 11.07 13.80
N ALA A 37 -22.86 11.57 14.85
CA ALA A 37 -21.40 11.52 14.99
C ALA A 37 -20.88 10.07 15.01
N ALA A 38 -21.56 9.15 15.69
CA ALA A 38 -21.19 7.74 15.68
C ALA A 38 -21.28 7.14 14.27
N LEU A 39 -22.35 7.46 13.53
CA LEU A 39 -22.51 7.00 12.14
C LEU A 39 -21.42 7.57 11.23
N ASP A 40 -21.13 8.87 11.34
CA ASP A 40 -20.10 9.55 10.54
C ASP A 40 -18.70 9.00 10.82
N ILE A 41 -18.36 8.73 12.08
CA ILE A 41 -17.06 8.14 12.46
C ILE A 41 -16.90 6.77 11.83
N VAL A 42 -17.92 5.91 11.92
CA VAL A 42 -17.88 4.56 11.35
C VAL A 42 -17.74 4.62 9.84
N LEU A 43 -18.53 5.47 9.17
CA LEU A 43 -18.45 5.62 7.72
C LEU A 43 -17.10 6.18 7.27
N SER A 44 -16.56 7.16 8.00
CA SER A 44 -15.23 7.71 7.73
C SER A 44 -14.12 6.66 7.89
N ALA A 45 -14.20 5.81 8.91
CA ALA A 45 -13.24 4.75 9.12
C ALA A 45 -13.29 3.71 7.98
N PHE A 46 -14.49 3.30 7.56
CA PHE A 46 -14.66 2.38 6.44
C PHE A 46 -14.16 2.98 5.12
N ASN A 47 -14.50 4.24 4.81
CA ASN A 47 -14.05 4.90 3.60
C ASN A 47 -12.52 5.04 3.56
N GLY A 48 -11.89 5.40 4.70
CA GLY A 48 -10.44 5.47 4.81
C GLY A 48 -9.78 4.10 4.63
N PHE A 49 -10.35 3.07 5.25
CA PHE A 49 -9.87 1.70 5.11
C PHE A 49 -9.99 1.17 3.68
N GLU A 50 -11.13 1.40 3.01
CA GLU A 50 -11.33 1.00 1.61
C GLU A 50 -10.29 1.65 0.69
N SER A 51 -10.05 2.95 0.85
CA SER A 51 -9.04 3.66 0.07
C SER A 51 -7.63 3.08 0.31
N GLU A 52 -7.28 2.81 1.57
CA GLU A 52 -5.96 2.26 1.92
C GLU A 52 -5.78 0.84 1.37
N VAL A 53 -6.79 -0.01 1.51
CA VAL A 53 -6.78 -1.38 0.96
C VAL A 53 -6.67 -1.36 -0.56
N ARG A 54 -7.46 -0.50 -1.22
CA ARG A 54 -7.44 -0.37 -2.68
C ARG A 54 -6.07 0.09 -3.18
N ASN A 55 -5.48 1.11 -2.56
CA ASN A 55 -4.17 1.61 -2.94
C ASN A 55 -3.08 0.55 -2.74
N ARG A 56 -3.08 -0.14 -1.59
CA ARG A 56 -2.08 -1.19 -1.33
C ARG A 56 -2.19 -2.39 -2.25
N LEU A 57 -3.40 -2.78 -2.65
CA LEU A 57 -3.60 -3.92 -3.56
C LEU A 57 -3.21 -3.61 -5.01
N ILE A 58 -3.32 -2.36 -5.46
CA ILE A 58 -3.12 -1.98 -6.88
C ILE A 58 -1.70 -1.46 -7.15
N SER A 59 -1.06 -0.78 -6.19
CA SER A 59 0.21 -0.07 -6.45
C SER A 59 1.48 -0.93 -6.37
N ALA A 60 1.44 -2.11 -5.75
CA ALA A 60 2.66 -2.85 -5.40
C ALA A 60 3.11 -3.89 -6.44
N ASP A 61 2.26 -4.28 -7.39
CA ASP A 61 2.54 -5.38 -8.34
C ASP A 61 2.06 -5.05 -9.75
N ALA A 62 2.56 -5.77 -10.74
CA ALA A 62 2.11 -5.64 -12.12
C ALA A 62 0.61 -5.97 -12.22
N HIS A 63 -0.15 -5.13 -12.92
CA HIS A 63 -1.58 -5.33 -13.15
C HIS A 63 -1.90 -6.66 -13.87
N ILE A 64 -0.98 -7.15 -14.70
CA ILE A 64 -1.14 -8.36 -15.50
C ILE A 64 0.15 -9.19 -15.43
N HIS A 65 0.00 -10.48 -15.13
CA HIS A 65 1.10 -11.46 -15.16
C HIS A 65 0.90 -12.43 -16.33
N VAL A 66 1.84 -12.44 -17.27
CA VAL A 66 1.87 -13.42 -18.37
C VAL A 66 2.75 -14.59 -17.94
N ARG A 67 2.18 -15.79 -17.87
CA ARG A 67 2.89 -17.01 -17.47
C ARG A 67 2.55 -18.15 -18.43
N LYS A 68 3.50 -19.05 -18.63
CA LYS A 68 3.26 -20.30 -19.36
C LYS A 68 2.50 -21.29 -18.45
N PHE A 69 1.68 -22.15 -19.05
CA PHE A 69 1.03 -23.23 -18.32
C PHE A 69 2.06 -24.11 -17.59
N TYR A 70 1.63 -24.68 -16.45
CA TYR A 70 2.48 -25.48 -15.56
C TYR A 70 3.72 -24.77 -15.00
N ASN A 71 3.72 -23.43 -14.97
CA ASN A 71 4.80 -22.62 -14.42
C ASN A 71 6.16 -22.86 -15.12
N HIS A 72 6.13 -23.30 -16.38
CA HIS A 72 7.33 -23.43 -17.20
C HIS A 72 7.94 -22.07 -17.53
N ALA A 73 9.26 -22.03 -17.70
CA ALA A 73 9.95 -20.83 -18.15
C ALA A 73 9.46 -20.41 -19.55
N ILE A 74 9.37 -19.11 -19.76
CA ILE A 74 9.16 -18.53 -21.09
C ILE A 74 10.55 -18.40 -21.72
N GLU A 75 10.85 -19.33 -22.62
CA GLU A 75 12.05 -19.28 -23.46
C GLU A 75 11.85 -18.22 -24.55
N ASN A 76 12.90 -17.47 -24.89
CA ASN A 76 12.89 -16.40 -25.89
C ASN A 76 11.76 -15.38 -25.65
N TYR A 77 11.80 -14.70 -24.50
CA TYR A 77 10.76 -13.73 -24.11
C TYR A 77 10.82 -12.39 -24.86
N GLU A 78 11.94 -12.05 -25.53
CA GLU A 78 12.12 -10.75 -26.19
C GLU A 78 11.03 -10.44 -27.25
N PRO A 79 10.72 -11.34 -28.22
CA PRO A 79 9.69 -11.08 -29.21
C PRO A 79 8.27 -10.99 -28.61
N LEU A 80 8.05 -11.66 -27.48
CA LEU A 80 6.80 -11.60 -26.75
C LEU A 80 6.63 -10.23 -26.09
N ILE A 81 7.70 -9.69 -25.48
CA ILE A 81 7.70 -8.33 -24.92
C ILE A 81 7.38 -7.31 -26.01
N ASP A 82 8.04 -7.40 -27.16
CA ASP A 82 7.80 -6.48 -28.29
C ASP A 82 6.35 -6.53 -28.74
N SER A 83 5.78 -7.74 -28.87
CA SER A 83 4.37 -7.92 -29.22
C SER A 83 3.43 -7.30 -28.18
N ILE A 84 3.70 -7.50 -26.88
CA ILE A 84 2.87 -6.95 -25.81
C ILE A 84 2.95 -5.42 -25.77
N ARG A 85 4.12 -4.83 -26.01
CA ARG A 85 4.30 -3.36 -26.06
C ARG A 85 3.48 -2.69 -27.16
N THR A 86 3.10 -3.41 -28.22
CA THR A 86 2.24 -2.87 -29.29
C THR A 86 0.76 -2.76 -28.90
N VAL A 87 0.33 -3.40 -27.81
CA VAL A 87 -1.06 -3.38 -27.37
C VAL A 87 -1.40 -2.00 -26.79
N PRO A 88 -2.53 -1.37 -27.19
CA PRO A 88 -2.95 -0.11 -26.61
C PRO A 88 -3.08 -0.17 -25.08
N HIS A 89 -2.69 0.90 -24.40
CA HIS A 89 -2.71 1.07 -22.94
C HIS A 89 -1.64 0.30 -22.14
N VAL A 90 -0.71 -0.41 -22.78
CA VAL A 90 0.45 -0.98 -22.08
C VAL A 90 1.48 0.11 -21.78
N VAL A 91 1.69 0.41 -20.50
CA VAL A 91 2.62 1.46 -20.03
C VAL A 91 4.06 0.95 -19.89
N GLY A 92 4.23 -0.32 -19.56
CA GLY A 92 5.54 -0.93 -19.32
C GLY A 92 5.45 -2.45 -19.33
N VAL A 93 6.56 -3.10 -19.68
CA VAL A 93 6.68 -4.57 -19.66
C VAL A 93 8.07 -4.93 -19.16
N THR A 94 8.11 -5.80 -18.14
CA THR A 94 9.37 -6.31 -17.59
C THR A 94 9.31 -7.83 -17.47
N PRO A 95 10.39 -8.56 -17.83
CA PRO A 95 10.50 -9.96 -17.47
C PRO A 95 10.67 -10.07 -15.95
N VAL A 96 10.08 -11.11 -15.36
CA VAL A 96 10.17 -11.39 -13.93
C VAL A 96 10.36 -12.88 -13.69
N ILE A 97 11.26 -13.21 -12.77
CA ILE A 97 11.45 -14.57 -12.26
C ILE A 97 11.07 -14.56 -10.79
N SER A 98 10.14 -15.43 -10.38
CA SER A 98 9.71 -15.56 -8.99
C SER A 98 10.04 -16.96 -8.47
N LYS A 99 10.75 -17.05 -7.36
CA LYS A 99 11.10 -18.32 -6.72
C LYS A 99 10.97 -18.22 -5.20
N GLU A 100 10.39 -19.24 -4.58
CA GLU A 100 10.35 -19.35 -3.13
C GLU A 100 11.71 -19.83 -2.60
N SER A 101 12.17 -19.20 -1.53
CA SER A 101 13.46 -19.49 -0.90
C SER A 101 13.43 -19.10 0.58
N VAL A 102 14.54 -19.28 1.29
CA VAL A 102 14.68 -18.91 2.70
C VAL A 102 15.86 -17.99 2.81
N LEU A 103 15.62 -16.75 3.22
CA LEU A 103 16.69 -15.82 3.55
C LEU A 103 17.14 -16.06 4.98
N ARG A 104 18.46 -16.08 5.16
CA ARG A 104 19.16 -16.24 6.42
C ARG A 104 20.01 -15.01 6.68
N ALA A 105 19.82 -14.40 7.84
CA ALA A 105 20.66 -13.35 8.38
C ALA A 105 20.98 -13.71 9.83
N GLU A 106 22.27 -13.78 10.17
CA GLU A 106 22.84 -14.24 11.46
C GLU A 106 22.02 -15.29 12.23
N ASN A 107 20.97 -14.89 12.96
CA ASN A 107 20.15 -15.74 13.83
C ASN A 107 18.66 -15.83 13.42
N SER A 108 18.28 -15.34 12.23
CA SER A 108 16.90 -15.35 11.73
C SER A 108 16.81 -16.00 10.35
N ASN A 109 15.85 -16.91 10.20
CA ASN A 109 15.51 -17.57 8.94
C ASN A 109 14.09 -17.20 8.57
N GLN A 110 13.90 -16.53 7.43
CA GLN A 110 12.60 -16.13 6.94
C GLN A 110 12.32 -16.77 5.58
N PRO A 111 11.23 -17.53 5.41
CA PRO A 111 10.79 -17.94 4.09
C PRO A 111 10.33 -16.72 3.31
N VAL A 112 10.79 -16.59 2.07
CA VAL A 112 10.50 -15.44 1.22
C VAL A 112 10.25 -15.84 -0.23
N ALA A 113 9.44 -15.04 -0.92
CA ALA A 113 9.32 -15.10 -2.37
C ALA A 113 10.33 -14.11 -2.98
N VAL A 114 11.37 -14.64 -3.62
CA VAL A 114 12.39 -13.83 -4.29
C VAL A 114 11.91 -13.53 -5.70
N ARG A 115 11.84 -12.24 -6.02
CA ARG A 115 11.44 -11.74 -7.35
C ARG A 115 12.64 -11.04 -7.98
N ALA A 116 13.12 -11.59 -9.09
CA ALA A 116 14.16 -10.98 -9.90
C ALA A 116 13.51 -10.24 -11.08
N TYR A 117 13.87 -8.97 -11.23
CA TYR A 117 13.43 -8.10 -12.31
C TYR A 117 14.65 -7.67 -13.13
N ASP A 118 14.43 -7.32 -14.41
CA ASP A 118 15.46 -6.64 -15.19
C ASP A 118 15.63 -5.19 -14.67
N PRO A 119 16.84 -4.80 -14.21
CA PRO A 119 17.09 -3.46 -13.67
C PRO A 119 16.67 -2.31 -14.59
N LYS A 120 16.69 -2.53 -15.92
CA LYS A 120 16.36 -1.48 -16.90
C LYS A 120 14.86 -1.24 -17.02
N THR A 121 14.05 -2.29 -16.96
CA THR A 121 12.60 -2.22 -17.20
C THR A 121 11.76 -2.29 -15.92
N ALA A 122 12.36 -2.64 -14.78
CA ALA A 122 11.65 -2.77 -13.50
C ALA A 122 10.90 -1.49 -13.10
N ALA A 123 11.50 -0.31 -13.35
CA ALA A 123 10.92 0.99 -13.02
C ALA A 123 9.68 1.34 -13.87
N GLU A 124 9.48 0.69 -15.02
CA GLU A 124 8.30 0.93 -15.87
C GLU A 124 7.03 0.25 -15.32
N VAL A 125 7.20 -0.78 -14.48
CA VAL A 125 6.10 -1.67 -14.06
C VAL A 125 5.92 -1.69 -12.54
N SER A 126 6.93 -1.27 -11.77
CA SER A 126 6.89 -1.31 -10.31
C SER A 126 7.17 0.07 -9.70
N GLU A 127 6.36 0.45 -8.71
CA GLU A 127 6.57 1.65 -7.89
C GLU A 127 7.60 1.45 -6.76
N VAL A 128 8.19 0.26 -6.63
CA VAL A 128 9.20 -0.06 -5.61
C VAL A 128 10.39 0.93 -5.60
N PRO A 129 10.95 1.36 -6.74
CA PRO A 129 12.02 2.36 -6.75
C PRO A 129 11.63 3.69 -6.07
N ASN A 130 10.35 4.06 -6.11
CA ASN A 130 9.85 5.30 -5.50
C ASN A 130 9.56 5.15 -3.99
N SER A 131 9.57 3.92 -3.47
CA SER A 131 9.23 3.60 -2.08
C SER A 131 10.46 3.21 -1.22
N ILE A 132 11.67 3.57 -1.67
CA ILE A 132 12.90 3.27 -0.94
C ILE A 132 12.99 4.14 0.32
N VAL A 133 13.09 3.48 1.47
CA VAL A 133 13.20 4.14 2.78
C VAL A 133 14.66 4.37 3.18
N ALA A 134 15.56 3.45 2.82
CA ALA A 134 16.98 3.51 3.13
C ALA A 134 17.82 2.80 2.05
N GLY A 135 19.00 3.34 1.75
CA GLY A 135 19.87 2.84 0.68
C GLY A 135 19.46 3.35 -0.70
N GLU A 136 19.89 2.65 -1.74
CA GLU A 136 19.61 2.97 -3.15
C GLU A 136 18.99 1.76 -3.86
N PHE A 137 18.07 2.00 -4.79
CA PHE A 137 17.55 0.94 -5.65
C PHE A 137 18.61 0.57 -6.70
N ASN A 138 19.48 -0.36 -6.34
CA ASN A 138 20.50 -0.87 -7.23
C ASN A 138 20.53 -2.40 -7.20
N LEU A 139 19.97 -3.01 -8.26
CA LEU A 139 19.93 -4.46 -8.48
C LEU A 139 21.14 -4.98 -9.29
N GLY A 140 22.10 -4.11 -9.60
CA GLY A 140 23.32 -4.48 -10.31
C GLY A 140 24.30 -5.25 -9.44
N MET A 141 25.42 -5.68 -10.06
CA MET A 141 26.52 -6.29 -9.32
C MET A 141 27.26 -5.22 -8.51
N GLN A 142 27.43 -5.46 -7.22
CA GLN A 142 28.12 -4.59 -6.29
C GLN A 142 29.37 -5.28 -5.77
N GLU A 143 30.44 -4.52 -5.60
CA GLU A 143 31.67 -5.02 -5.01
C GLU A 143 31.58 -4.90 -3.48
N TYR A 144 31.55 -6.04 -2.80
CA TYR A 144 31.49 -6.12 -1.34
C TYR A 144 32.57 -7.09 -0.86
N GLU A 145 33.50 -6.60 -0.02
CA GLU A 145 34.65 -7.36 0.50
C GLU A 145 35.46 -8.11 -0.59
N GLY A 146 35.65 -7.48 -1.76
CA GLY A 146 36.39 -8.07 -2.89
C GLY A 146 35.64 -9.17 -3.64
N ARG A 147 34.32 -9.33 -3.41
CA ARG A 147 33.44 -10.21 -4.19
C ARG A 147 32.36 -9.40 -4.89
N GLN A 148 32.05 -9.77 -6.13
CA GLN A 148 30.89 -9.22 -6.81
C GLN A 148 29.64 -9.97 -6.40
N LEU A 149 28.74 -9.28 -5.70
CA LEU A 149 27.45 -9.81 -5.25
C LEU A 149 26.32 -9.04 -5.93
N PRO A 150 25.21 -9.69 -6.31
CA PRO A 150 24.05 -8.97 -6.82
C PRO A 150 23.41 -8.13 -5.69
N GLY A 151 23.03 -6.90 -6.01
CA GLY A 151 22.25 -6.07 -5.12
C GLY A 151 20.84 -6.65 -4.88
N ILE A 152 20.36 -6.58 -3.65
CA ILE A 152 19.03 -7.07 -3.25
C ILE A 152 18.30 -5.92 -2.55
N VAL A 153 17.03 -5.77 -2.87
CA VAL A 153 16.13 -4.85 -2.16
C VAL A 153 15.23 -5.67 -1.25
N LEU A 154 15.21 -5.31 0.03
CA LEU A 154 14.40 -5.99 1.04
C LEU A 154 13.22 -5.12 1.44
N GLY A 155 12.05 -5.74 1.60
CA GLY A 155 10.91 -5.07 2.22
C GLY A 155 11.22 -4.71 3.67
N ARG A 156 10.80 -3.54 4.12
CA ARG A 156 11.08 -3.03 5.48
C ARG A 156 10.76 -4.06 6.59
N TYR A 157 9.57 -4.68 6.55
CA TYR A 157 9.17 -5.68 7.54
C TYR A 157 10.03 -6.95 7.50
N LEU A 158 10.53 -7.32 6.32
CA LEU A 158 11.43 -8.46 6.17
C LEU A 158 12.81 -8.12 6.75
N ALA A 159 13.32 -6.91 6.49
CA ALA A 159 14.56 -6.43 7.09
C ALA A 159 14.46 -6.40 8.63
N GLU A 160 13.36 -5.84 9.18
CA GLU A 160 13.09 -5.84 10.63
C GLU A 160 13.02 -7.26 11.22
N SER A 161 12.40 -8.21 10.50
CA SER A 161 12.30 -9.62 10.93
C SER A 161 13.62 -10.39 10.83
N LEU A 162 14.53 -9.93 9.96
CA LEU A 162 15.90 -10.43 9.82
C LEU A 162 16.89 -9.70 10.73
N PHE A 163 16.43 -8.74 11.54
CA PHE A 163 17.26 -7.87 12.38
C PHE A 163 18.29 -7.03 11.61
N ILE A 164 17.99 -6.70 10.35
CA ILE A 164 18.82 -5.87 9.49
C ILE A 164 18.36 -4.42 9.62
N PHE A 165 19.18 -3.58 10.24
CA PHE A 165 18.84 -2.17 10.51
C PHE A 165 19.64 -1.18 9.69
N GLN A 166 20.72 -1.62 9.03
CA GLN A 166 21.55 -0.77 8.17
C GLN A 166 21.68 -1.34 6.75
N PRO A 167 21.60 -0.49 5.69
CA PRO A 167 21.94 -0.92 4.34
C PRO A 167 23.38 -1.42 4.26
N GLY A 168 23.61 -2.53 3.57
CA GLY A 168 24.94 -3.11 3.35
C GLY A 168 25.24 -4.37 4.17
N GLU A 169 24.34 -4.80 5.04
CA GLU A 169 24.46 -6.11 5.72
C GLU A 169 24.25 -7.28 4.75
N ARG A 170 24.96 -8.38 4.99
CA ARG A 170 24.92 -9.56 4.13
C ARG A 170 23.78 -10.49 4.51
N VAL A 171 23.02 -10.90 3.50
CA VAL A 171 22.00 -11.95 3.61
C VAL A 171 22.38 -13.13 2.73
N VAL A 172 22.08 -14.34 3.19
CA VAL A 172 22.32 -15.58 2.44
C VAL A 172 20.98 -16.22 2.10
N MET A 173 20.84 -16.71 0.86
CA MET A 173 19.64 -17.33 0.32
C MET A 173 19.86 -18.83 0.08
#